data_AF-A0A7X2KEF6-F1
#
_entry.id   AF-A0A7X2KEF6-F1
#
_cell.length_a   1.000
_cell.length_b   1.000
_cell.length_c   1.000
_cell.angle_alpha   90.00
_cell.angle_beta   90.00
_cell.angle_gamma   90.00
#
_symmetry.space_group_name_H-M   'P 1'
#
loop_
_entity.id
_entity.type
_entity.pdbx_description
1 polymer ?
#
loop_
_entity_poly.entity_id
_entity_poly.type
_entity_poly.pdbx_seq_one_letter_code
_entity_poly.pdbx_strand_id
1 'polypeptide(L)'
;MLRIRAWQDQNLDPDGWCRLEITGADLSADAPVEICFRRGGENRPFLGERDWQEDEAWLPLEISNRQDAVLTGMAGPEMTVPLSAVTTVEIRLRDAGSDLKPANRTRIAWPKIILPGANTAGEATDTSQPVAPPPPPPPPPPPPPPPPGPIIDPEEEAPASGGRTKWLILAVLLLFLGGAGYAWFAGLIPFGDDIIADSGPAYTQDSMQAFIATNPDGAAATAKAAEFLKAGKPDLALLIYRYADRRNEPEAATAIGRMYDPASHKPETSPFPSPSADQAVTYYLKAAEAGDPAGQYALGQLMMSGATSGPNDAEQGVVWLQRAAKQGNADAINALQKLGVSN
;
A
#
# COMPACT_ATOMS: atom_id res chain seq x y z
N MET A 1 16.74 -31.28 -12.01
CA MET A 1 15.94 -30.04 -12.13
C MET A 1 15.29 -29.81 -10.79
N LEU A 2 15.51 -28.64 -10.19
CA LEU A 2 14.98 -28.30 -8.88
C LEU A 2 13.45 -28.28 -8.90
N ARG A 3 12.84 -29.03 -7.98
CA ARG A 3 11.39 -29.00 -7.72
C ARG A 3 11.18 -28.74 -6.24
N ILE A 4 10.31 -27.78 -5.95
CA ILE A 4 9.94 -27.42 -4.58
C ILE A 4 8.42 -27.55 -4.47
N ARG A 5 7.94 -28.20 -3.42
CA ARG A 5 6.53 -28.16 -3.00
C ARG A 5 6.45 -27.39 -1.70
N ALA A 6 5.50 -26.47 -1.62
CA ALA A 6 5.23 -25.68 -0.43
C ALA A 6 3.78 -25.91 0.01
N TRP A 7 3.56 -26.20 1.29
CA TRP A 7 2.23 -26.36 1.88
C TRP A 7 2.26 -26.11 3.38
N GLN A 8 1.10 -25.86 3.98
CA GLN A 8 0.89 -25.79 5.42
C GLN A 8 -0.17 -26.81 5.81
N ASP A 9 0.11 -27.65 6.81
CA ASP A 9 -0.88 -28.51 7.43
C ASP A 9 -1.47 -27.82 8.66
N GLN A 10 -2.74 -27.44 8.60
CA GLN A 10 -3.42 -26.67 9.65
C GLN A 10 -3.49 -27.39 11.00
N ASN A 11 -3.35 -28.73 11.02
CA ASN A 11 -3.43 -29.50 12.26
C ASN A 11 -2.05 -29.77 12.88
N LEU A 12 -0.97 -29.61 12.11
CA LEU A 12 0.38 -30.01 12.51
C LEU A 12 1.38 -28.85 12.52
N ASP A 13 1.13 -27.79 11.76
CA ASP A 13 2.04 -26.66 11.59
C ASP A 13 1.49 -25.41 12.30
N PRO A 14 2.31 -24.69 13.08
CA PRO A 14 1.87 -23.45 13.72
C PRO A 14 1.49 -22.37 12.69
N ASP A 15 0.67 -21.40 13.11
CA ASP A 15 0.32 -20.25 12.28
C ASP A 15 1.57 -19.52 11.77
N GLY A 16 1.57 -19.15 10.50
CA GLY A 16 2.69 -18.52 9.82
C GLY A 16 3.81 -19.49 9.42
N TRP A 17 3.69 -20.80 9.64
CA TRP A 17 4.70 -21.75 9.18
C TRP A 17 4.30 -22.44 7.87
N CYS A 18 5.29 -22.73 7.03
CA CYS A 18 5.13 -23.44 5.77
C CYS A 18 6.19 -24.53 5.63
N ARG A 19 5.80 -25.75 5.27
CA ARG A 19 6.73 -26.81 4.91
C ARG A 19 7.20 -26.67 3.48
N LEU A 20 8.46 -26.99 3.26
CA LEU A 20 9.10 -27.03 1.96
C LEU A 20 9.70 -28.43 1.74
N GLU A 21 9.25 -29.11 0.69
CA GLU A 21 9.90 -30.32 0.18
C GLU A 21 10.69 -29.95 -1.07
N ILE A 22 12.00 -30.14 -1.01
CA ILE A 22 12.97 -29.70 -2.00
C ILE A 22 13.63 -30.94 -2.59
N THR A 23 13.58 -31.07 -3.91
CA THR A 23 14.16 -32.20 -4.64
C THR A 23 15.01 -31.75 -5.82
N GLY A 24 16.15 -32.42 -6.02
CA GLY A 24 17.06 -32.12 -7.13
C GLY A 24 17.81 -30.78 -7.00
N ALA A 25 18.02 -30.31 -5.77
CA ALA A 25 18.92 -29.20 -5.45
C ALA A 25 20.38 -29.68 -5.45
N ASP A 26 21.28 -28.91 -6.04
CA ASP A 26 22.73 -29.14 -6.04
C ASP A 26 23.35 -28.42 -4.83
N LEU A 27 23.15 -29.00 -3.64
CA LEU A 27 23.59 -28.50 -2.34
C LEU A 27 24.55 -29.50 -1.67
N SER A 28 25.48 -29.01 -0.87
CA SER A 28 26.45 -29.84 -0.17
C SER A 28 25.80 -30.62 0.97
N ALA A 29 26.21 -31.88 1.19
CA ALA A 29 25.53 -32.81 2.11
C ALA A 29 25.41 -32.28 3.55
N ASP A 30 26.44 -31.61 4.07
CA ASP A 30 26.51 -31.16 5.48
C ASP A 30 26.48 -29.63 5.64
N ALA A 31 26.25 -28.88 4.56
CA ALA A 31 26.24 -27.43 4.63
C ALA A 31 24.88 -26.89 5.10
N PRO A 32 24.86 -25.83 5.94
CA PRO A 32 23.65 -25.05 6.19
C PRO A 32 23.09 -24.50 4.88
N VAL A 33 21.77 -24.46 4.77
CA VAL A 33 21.09 -24.00 3.55
C VAL A 33 20.51 -22.63 3.80
N GLU A 34 20.72 -21.74 2.84
CA GLU A 34 20.04 -20.45 2.82
C GLU A 34 18.99 -20.40 1.70
N ILE A 35 17.91 -19.66 1.95
CA ILE A 35 16.78 -19.49 1.05
C ILE A 35 16.53 -18.01 0.75
N CYS A 36 16.14 -17.73 -0.49
CA CYS A 36 15.68 -16.41 -0.93
C CYS A 36 14.40 -16.54 -1.75
N PHE A 37 13.45 -15.61 -1.54
CA PHE A 37 12.19 -15.52 -2.28
C PHE A 37 12.14 -14.27 -3.16
N ARG A 38 11.63 -14.41 -4.39
CA ARG A 38 11.39 -13.29 -5.33
C ARG A 38 9.99 -13.34 -5.93
N ARG A 39 9.41 -12.17 -6.20
CA ARG A 39 8.15 -12.06 -6.94
C ARG A 39 8.37 -12.37 -8.42
N GLY A 40 7.46 -13.14 -9.02
CA GLY A 40 7.59 -13.73 -10.36
C GLY A 40 8.12 -12.80 -11.46
N GLY A 41 9.44 -12.80 -11.67
CA GLY A 41 10.12 -12.12 -12.78
C GLY A 41 10.59 -10.69 -12.51
N GLU A 42 10.28 -10.11 -11.35
CA GLU A 42 10.72 -8.76 -11.01
C GLU A 42 12.09 -8.77 -10.32
N ASN A 43 12.85 -7.68 -10.49
CA ASN A 43 14.20 -7.52 -9.92
C ASN A 43 14.24 -7.23 -8.41
N ARG A 44 13.14 -7.45 -7.69
CA ARG A 44 13.03 -7.13 -6.26
C ARG A 44 12.66 -8.38 -5.45
N PRO A 45 13.53 -8.83 -4.51
CA PRO A 45 13.21 -9.93 -3.61
C PRO A 45 12.15 -9.52 -2.59
N PHE A 46 11.47 -10.53 -2.06
CA PHE A 46 10.27 -10.38 -1.26
C PHE A 46 10.57 -10.14 0.25
N LEU A 47 11.77 -10.49 0.72
CA LEU A 47 12.20 -10.37 2.12
C LEU A 47 12.71 -8.96 2.51
N GLY A 48 12.37 -7.93 1.74
CA GLY A 48 12.97 -6.59 1.82
C GLY A 48 12.28 -5.58 2.75
N GLU A 49 11.40 -6.01 3.66
CA GLU A 49 10.60 -5.08 4.49
C GLU A 49 11.14 -4.83 5.91
N ARG A 50 12.37 -5.27 6.22
CA ARG A 50 13.05 -5.01 7.51
C ARG A 50 14.52 -4.60 7.35
N ASP A 51 14.80 -3.43 6.75
CA ASP A 51 16.15 -2.81 6.72
C ASP A 51 17.30 -3.60 6.07
N TRP A 52 17.02 -4.49 5.12
CA TRP A 52 18.07 -5.21 4.39
C TRP A 52 18.06 -4.75 2.92
N GLN A 53 19.26 -4.50 2.40
CA GLN A 53 19.53 -3.74 1.18
C GLN A 53 18.75 -4.23 -0.05
N GLU A 54 18.80 -3.45 -1.13
CA GLU A 54 18.35 -3.84 -2.49
C GLU A 54 19.08 -5.09 -3.06
N ASP A 55 19.88 -5.75 -2.22
CA ASP A 55 20.64 -6.96 -2.46
C ASP A 55 19.83 -8.17 -1.98
N GLU A 56 19.92 -9.25 -2.73
CA GLU A 56 19.31 -10.54 -2.43
C GLU A 56 19.48 -10.96 -0.96
N ALA A 57 18.38 -10.98 -0.19
CA ALA A 57 18.39 -11.41 1.21
C ALA A 57 18.29 -12.93 1.31
N TRP A 58 19.28 -13.54 1.96
CA TRP A 58 19.41 -14.97 2.16
C TRP A 58 19.17 -15.29 3.63
N LEU A 59 18.12 -16.04 3.92
CA LEU A 59 17.77 -16.45 5.28
C LEU A 59 18.14 -17.91 5.52
N PRO A 60 18.55 -18.28 6.74
CA PRO A 60 18.78 -19.68 7.08
C PRO A 60 17.47 -20.46 6.95
N LEU A 61 17.51 -21.60 6.27
CA LEU A 61 16.39 -22.53 6.18
C LEU A 61 16.58 -23.66 7.19
N GLU A 62 15.62 -23.82 8.09
CA GLU A 62 15.64 -24.91 9.07
C GLU A 62 15.31 -26.23 8.37
N ILE A 63 16.32 -27.08 8.20
CA ILE A 63 16.18 -28.41 7.58
C ILE A 63 15.81 -29.42 8.66
N SER A 64 14.59 -29.93 8.61
CA SER A 64 14.08 -30.94 9.55
C SER A 64 14.40 -32.37 9.11
N ASN A 65 14.61 -32.60 7.81
CA ASN A 65 15.04 -33.89 7.30
C ASN A 65 15.89 -33.74 6.03
N ARG A 66 16.98 -34.50 5.94
CA ARG A 66 17.87 -34.57 4.78
C ARG A 66 18.11 -36.03 4.43
N GLN A 67 17.44 -36.53 3.40
CA GLN A 67 17.57 -37.90 2.91
C GLN A 67 17.92 -37.87 1.43
N ASP A 68 19.13 -38.30 1.07
CA ASP A 68 19.67 -38.45 -0.29
C ASP A 68 19.31 -37.33 -1.27
N ALA A 69 18.12 -37.42 -1.89
CA ALA A 69 17.62 -36.53 -2.93
C ALA A 69 16.47 -35.59 -2.50
N VAL A 70 16.01 -35.71 -1.25
CA VAL A 70 14.88 -34.95 -0.68
C VAL A 70 15.32 -34.22 0.59
N LEU A 71 15.15 -32.92 0.57
CA LEU A 71 15.35 -32.02 1.71
C LEU A 71 13.98 -31.52 2.15
N THR A 72 13.65 -31.72 3.42
CA THR A 72 12.45 -31.14 4.03
C THR A 72 12.88 -30.07 5.01
N GLY A 73 12.37 -28.86 4.81
CA GLY A 73 12.62 -27.73 5.68
C GLY A 73 11.34 -26.98 6.02
N MET A 74 11.45 -26.06 6.97
CA MET A 74 10.35 -25.18 7.37
C MET A 74 10.71 -23.72 7.17
N ALA A 75 9.78 -22.97 6.57
CA ALA A 75 9.83 -21.52 6.48
C ALA A 75 8.89 -20.93 7.54
N GLY A 76 9.44 -20.13 8.44
CA GLY A 76 8.70 -19.51 9.53
C GLY A 76 7.96 -18.23 9.14
N PRO A 77 7.24 -17.61 10.09
CA PRO A 77 6.44 -16.40 9.89
C PRO A 77 7.23 -15.24 9.29
N GLU A 78 8.52 -15.13 9.59
CA GLU A 78 9.43 -14.14 9.03
C GLU A 78 9.57 -14.22 7.51
N MET A 79 9.36 -15.40 6.93
CA MET A 79 9.36 -15.62 5.48
C MET A 79 7.96 -15.61 4.89
N THR A 80 6.98 -16.18 5.59
CA THR A 80 5.63 -16.41 5.04
C THR A 80 4.67 -15.22 5.19
N VAL A 81 4.79 -14.42 6.26
CA VAL A 81 3.91 -13.28 6.54
C VAL A 81 3.89 -12.30 5.38
N PRO A 82 5.06 -11.85 4.90
CA PRO A 82 5.00 -10.91 3.81
C PRO A 82 4.43 -11.65 2.54
N LEU A 83 4.69 -12.96 2.34
CA LEU A 83 4.27 -13.68 1.13
C LEU A 83 2.76 -13.91 1.00
N SER A 84 1.98 -13.48 1.99
CA SER A 84 0.54 -13.71 2.10
C SER A 84 -0.31 -13.20 0.92
N ALA A 85 0.14 -12.16 0.23
CA ALA A 85 -0.55 -11.60 -0.94
C ALA A 85 0.04 -12.07 -2.29
N VAL A 86 1.00 -13.00 -2.29
CA VAL A 86 1.74 -13.40 -3.50
C VAL A 86 1.25 -14.75 -4.01
N THR A 87 0.93 -14.82 -5.30
CA THR A 87 0.42 -16.05 -5.95
C THR A 87 1.53 -16.94 -6.53
N THR A 88 2.66 -16.35 -6.92
CA THR A 88 3.78 -17.07 -7.53
C THR A 88 5.10 -16.48 -7.06
N VAL A 89 5.99 -17.35 -6.59
CA VAL A 89 7.32 -16.99 -6.09
C VAL A 89 8.40 -17.73 -6.87
N GLU A 90 9.53 -17.07 -7.07
CA GLU A 90 10.78 -17.73 -7.42
C GLU A 90 11.57 -17.98 -6.14
N ILE A 91 11.90 -19.24 -5.89
CA ILE A 91 12.68 -19.68 -4.75
C ILE A 91 14.09 -19.99 -5.22
N ARG A 92 15.07 -19.53 -4.46
CA ARG A 92 16.50 -19.77 -4.70
C ARG A 92 17.12 -20.37 -3.45
N LEU A 93 18.05 -21.32 -3.65
CA LEU A 93 18.72 -22.06 -2.60
C LEU A 93 20.24 -22.02 -2.81
N ARG A 94 21.00 -21.94 -1.72
CA ARG A 94 22.46 -22.07 -1.75
C ARG A 94 22.99 -22.68 -0.46
N ASP A 95 24.21 -23.19 -0.52
CA ASP A 95 24.96 -23.48 0.71
C ASP A 95 25.33 -22.13 1.36
N ALA A 96 25.25 -22.02 2.67
CA ALA A 96 25.50 -20.77 3.38
C ALA A 96 26.89 -20.20 3.04
N GLY A 97 26.92 -18.94 2.62
CA GLY A 97 28.16 -18.26 2.18
C GLY A 97 28.71 -18.68 0.82
N SER A 98 28.00 -19.53 0.06
CA SER A 98 28.38 -19.91 -1.31
C SER A 98 27.67 -19.07 -2.38
N ASP A 99 28.16 -19.15 -3.63
CA ASP A 99 27.50 -18.53 -4.77
C ASP A 99 26.26 -19.33 -5.22
N LEU A 100 25.25 -18.62 -5.72
CA LEU A 100 24.04 -19.24 -6.26
C LEU A 100 24.34 -20.02 -7.55
N LYS A 101 24.17 -21.34 -7.49
CA LYS A 101 24.22 -22.19 -8.69
C LYS A 101 22.94 -22.02 -9.53
N PRO A 102 23.02 -21.96 -10.88
CA PRO A 102 21.86 -21.82 -11.75
C PRO A 102 20.82 -22.94 -11.62
N ALA A 103 21.25 -24.12 -11.18
CA ALA A 103 20.39 -25.28 -10.95
C ALA A 103 19.51 -25.14 -9.69
N ASN A 104 19.82 -24.21 -8.79
CA ASN A 104 19.19 -24.08 -7.47
C ASN A 104 18.14 -22.96 -7.42
N ARG A 105 17.46 -22.70 -8.53
CA ARG A 105 16.32 -21.77 -8.59
C ARG A 105 15.13 -22.39 -9.30
N THR A 106 13.92 -22.12 -8.81
CA THR A 106 12.68 -22.59 -9.43
C THR A 106 11.51 -21.67 -9.11
N ARG A 107 10.45 -21.71 -9.92
CA ARG A 107 9.22 -20.96 -9.68
C ARG A 107 8.10 -21.90 -9.29
N ILE A 108 7.36 -21.52 -8.25
CA ILE A 108 6.24 -22.29 -7.73
C ILE A 108 5.04 -21.37 -7.48
N ALA A 109 3.83 -21.95 -7.56
CA ALA A 109 2.66 -21.33 -6.98
C ALA A 109 2.82 -21.32 -5.46
N TRP A 110 2.61 -20.17 -4.83
CA TRP A 110 2.73 -20.06 -3.38
C TRP A 110 1.41 -20.49 -2.72
N PRO A 111 1.45 -21.37 -1.70
CA PRO A 111 0.24 -21.78 -1.00
C PRO A 111 -0.36 -20.63 -0.19
N LYS A 112 -1.67 -20.72 0.09
CA LYS A 112 -2.32 -19.82 1.04
C LYS A 112 -1.91 -20.22 2.47
N ILE A 113 -1.17 -19.36 3.15
CA ILE A 113 -0.70 -19.57 4.53
C ILE A 113 -1.64 -18.84 5.50
N ILE A 114 -2.02 -19.52 6.59
CA ILE A 114 -2.70 -18.91 7.73
C ILE A 114 -1.65 -18.15 8.53
N LEU A 115 -1.83 -16.84 8.70
CA LEU A 115 -0.90 -16.00 9.44
C LEU A 115 -1.30 -15.88 10.91
N PRO A 116 -0.33 -15.68 11.82
CA PRO A 116 -0.63 -15.42 13.23
C PRO A 116 -1.51 -14.18 13.36
N GLY A 117 -2.64 -14.29 14.05
CA GLY A 117 -3.57 -13.17 14.28
C GLY A 117 -4.57 -12.90 13.15
N ALA A 118 -4.61 -13.71 12.08
CA ALA A 118 -5.61 -13.56 11.03
C ALA A 118 -7.07 -13.82 11.49
N ASN A 119 -7.25 -14.37 12.71
CA ASN A 119 -8.57 -14.64 13.30
C ASN A 119 -9.05 -13.59 14.32
N THR A 120 -8.32 -12.50 14.60
CA THR A 120 -8.80 -11.45 15.53
C THR A 120 -9.56 -10.31 14.84
N ALA A 121 -10.11 -10.57 13.65
CA ALA A 121 -11.14 -9.74 13.02
C ALA A 121 -12.43 -10.56 12.88
N GLY A 122 -13.04 -10.91 14.01
CA GLY A 122 -14.38 -11.50 14.03
C GLY A 122 -14.56 -12.69 14.97
N GLU A 123 -14.21 -12.55 16.24
CA GLU A 123 -14.66 -13.49 17.28
C GLU A 123 -15.44 -12.71 18.34
N ALA A 124 -16.59 -12.18 17.92
CA ALA A 124 -17.71 -12.05 18.83
C ALA A 124 -18.30 -13.46 18.98
N THR A 125 -18.19 -14.01 20.17
CA THR A 125 -18.79 -15.26 20.61
C THR A 125 -20.25 -15.34 20.19
N ASP A 126 -20.62 -16.30 19.34
CA ASP A 126 -21.99 -16.80 19.26
C ASP A 126 -21.99 -18.32 19.43
N THR A 127 -22.45 -18.73 20.61
CA THR A 127 -22.65 -20.12 20.97
C THR A 127 -24.11 -20.45 20.69
N SER A 128 -24.45 -20.76 19.43
CA SER A 128 -25.82 -21.12 19.07
C SER A 128 -25.84 -22.20 17.98
N GLN A 129 -26.40 -23.35 18.33
CA GLN A 129 -26.65 -24.51 17.47
C GLN A 129 -27.34 -24.15 16.14
N PRO A 130 -27.23 -25.00 15.08
CA PRO A 130 -27.84 -24.72 13.79
C PRO A 130 -29.38 -24.82 13.87
N VAL A 131 -30.03 -23.66 13.92
CA VAL A 131 -31.48 -23.54 13.65
C VAL A 131 -31.68 -23.48 12.14
N ALA A 132 -32.61 -24.28 11.63
CA ALA A 132 -32.96 -24.31 10.21
C ALA A 132 -33.29 -22.90 9.67
N PRO A 133 -32.94 -22.58 8.40
CA PRO A 133 -33.15 -21.25 7.86
C PRO A 133 -34.65 -20.91 7.82
N PRO A 134 -35.06 -19.69 8.19
CA PRO A 134 -36.45 -19.27 8.08
C PRO A 134 -36.86 -19.18 6.59
N PRO A 135 -38.14 -19.43 6.26
CA PRO A 135 -38.62 -19.33 4.89
C PRO A 135 -38.47 -17.89 4.35
N PRO A 136 -38.24 -17.71 3.04
CA PRO A 136 -38.05 -16.40 2.46
C PRO A 136 -39.30 -15.51 2.65
N PRO A 137 -39.14 -14.20 2.88
CA PRO A 137 -40.27 -13.30 3.03
C PRO A 137 -41.08 -13.21 1.72
N PRO A 138 -42.41 -13.04 1.79
CA PRO A 138 -43.24 -12.90 0.61
C PRO A 138 -42.88 -11.62 -0.17
N PRO A 139 -43.01 -11.63 -1.51
CA PRO A 139 -42.70 -10.47 -2.33
C PRO A 139 -43.63 -9.28 -1.97
N PRO A 140 -43.13 -8.03 -2.06
CA PRO A 140 -43.95 -6.86 -1.79
C PRO A 140 -45.11 -6.76 -2.79
N PRO A 141 -46.29 -6.28 -2.37
CA PRO A 141 -47.44 -6.16 -3.25
C PRO A 141 -47.21 -5.09 -4.34
N PRO A 142 -47.80 -5.27 -5.53
CA PRO A 142 -47.67 -4.32 -6.63
C PRO A 142 -48.29 -2.97 -6.24
N PRO A 143 -47.75 -1.85 -6.75
CA PRO A 143 -48.31 -0.53 -6.49
C PRO A 143 -49.74 -0.43 -7.04
N PRO A 144 -50.65 0.30 -6.36
CA PRO A 144 -52.03 0.44 -6.79
C PRO A 144 -52.13 1.22 -8.11
N PRO A 145 -53.12 0.89 -8.95
CA PRO A 145 -53.34 1.60 -10.21
C PRO A 145 -53.78 3.05 -9.98
N PRO A 146 -53.43 3.97 -10.89
CA PRO A 146 -53.85 5.36 -10.80
C PRO A 146 -55.38 5.47 -10.88
N PRO A 147 -56.01 6.41 -10.14
CA PRO A 147 -57.45 6.62 -10.19
C PRO A 147 -57.91 7.13 -11.57
N PRO A 148 -59.10 6.73 -12.03
CA PRO A 148 -59.64 7.12 -13.32
C PRO A 148 -59.97 8.62 -13.35
N GLY A 149 -59.49 9.31 -14.39
CA GLY A 149 -59.91 10.68 -14.69
C GLY A 149 -61.40 10.73 -15.07
N PRO A 150 -62.12 11.81 -14.75
CA PRO A 150 -63.51 11.98 -15.12
C PRO A 150 -63.66 12.23 -16.62
N ILE A 151 -64.73 11.64 -17.14
CA ILE A 151 -65.24 11.67 -18.50
C ILE A 151 -65.57 13.11 -18.92
N ILE A 152 -65.04 13.54 -20.07
CA ILE A 152 -65.57 14.66 -20.84
C ILE A 152 -65.60 14.22 -22.31
N ASP A 153 -66.79 14.11 -22.86
CA ASP A 153 -67.18 14.39 -24.25
C ASP A 153 -68.68 14.80 -24.16
N PRO A 154 -69.24 15.67 -25.03
CA PRO A 154 -68.79 16.02 -26.38
C PRO A 154 -68.85 17.55 -26.69
N GLU A 155 -68.83 17.90 -27.99
CA GLU A 155 -68.93 19.23 -28.65
C GLU A 155 -67.59 19.99 -28.85
N GLU A 156 -67.22 20.48 -30.03
CA GLU A 156 -67.82 20.48 -31.38
C GLU A 156 -66.74 20.98 -32.37
N GLU A 157 -66.76 20.42 -33.58
CA GLU A 157 -66.27 20.93 -34.86
C GLU A 157 -64.84 21.47 -35.09
N ALA A 158 -64.15 20.81 -36.03
CA ALA A 158 -63.13 21.44 -36.89
C ALA A 158 -63.80 22.25 -38.02
N PRO A 159 -63.09 23.18 -38.70
CA PRO A 159 -62.46 22.72 -39.94
C PRO A 159 -61.15 23.41 -40.39
N ALA A 160 -60.52 22.72 -41.36
CA ALA A 160 -59.79 23.24 -42.53
C ALA A 160 -58.30 23.67 -42.43
N SER A 161 -57.47 22.73 -42.87
CA SER A 161 -56.26 22.84 -43.72
C SER A 161 -55.78 24.22 -44.20
N GLY A 162 -54.49 24.51 -43.95
CA GLY A 162 -53.70 25.45 -44.75
C GLY A 162 -52.41 25.95 -44.09
N GLY A 163 -51.30 25.19 -44.18
CA GLY A 163 -50.02 25.74 -43.69
C GLY A 163 -48.80 24.83 -43.57
N ARG A 164 -48.78 23.60 -44.10
CA ARG A 164 -47.61 22.70 -43.96
C ARG A 164 -46.35 23.20 -44.68
N THR A 165 -46.50 23.95 -45.77
CA THR A 165 -45.35 24.45 -46.55
C THR A 165 -44.59 25.58 -45.86
N LYS A 166 -45.25 26.39 -45.02
CA LYS A 166 -44.62 27.51 -44.31
C LYS A 166 -43.72 27.03 -43.16
N TRP A 167 -44.12 25.96 -42.46
CA TRP A 167 -43.33 25.38 -41.37
C TRP A 167 -42.09 24.62 -41.85
N LEU A 168 -42.17 23.97 -43.03
CA LEU A 168 -41.01 23.32 -43.64
C LEU A 168 -39.96 24.33 -44.11
N ILE A 169 -40.38 25.47 -44.68
CA ILE A 169 -39.47 26.54 -45.08
C ILE A 169 -38.78 27.16 -43.86
N LEU A 170 -39.51 27.38 -42.76
CA LEU A 170 -38.96 27.92 -41.51
C LEU A 170 -37.92 26.97 -40.89
N ALA A 171 -38.17 25.65 -40.92
CA ALA A 171 -37.25 24.65 -40.39
C ALA A 171 -35.94 24.58 -41.19
N VAL A 172 -36.01 24.65 -42.53
CA VAL A 172 -34.81 24.66 -43.40
C VAL A 172 -34.01 25.95 -43.24
N LEU A 173 -34.68 27.10 -43.07
CA LEU A 173 -34.02 28.39 -42.81
C LEU A 173 -33.26 28.39 -41.46
N LEU A 174 -33.85 27.82 -40.41
CA LEU A 174 -33.18 27.67 -39.10
C LEU A 174 -31.96 26.74 -39.16
N LEU A 175 -32.03 25.68 -39.97
CA LEU A 175 -30.93 24.73 -40.16
C LEU A 175 -29.76 25.37 -40.92
N PHE A 176 -30.04 26.22 -41.92
CA PHE A 176 -29.01 26.98 -42.64
C PHE A 176 -28.41 28.11 -41.80
N LEU A 177 -29.20 28.81 -40.98
CA LEU A 177 -28.69 29.82 -40.04
C LEU A 177 -27.82 29.21 -38.93
N GLY A 178 -28.16 28.01 -38.44
CA GLY A 178 -27.35 27.29 -37.45
C GLY A 178 -26.02 26.78 -38.02
N GLY A 179 -26.03 26.23 -39.24
CA GLY A 179 -24.83 25.70 -39.88
C GLY A 179 -23.81 26.77 -40.28
N ALA A 180 -24.28 27.90 -40.83
CA ALA A 180 -23.41 29.02 -41.20
C ALA A 180 -22.87 29.76 -39.95
N GLY A 181 -23.68 29.89 -38.90
CA GLY A 181 -23.27 30.45 -37.62
C GLY A 181 -22.20 29.60 -36.93
N TYR A 182 -22.31 28.28 -36.98
CA TYR A 182 -21.31 27.37 -36.39
C TYR A 182 -19.97 27.43 -37.13
N ALA A 183 -19.96 27.47 -38.47
CA ALA A 183 -18.72 27.58 -39.25
C ALA A 183 -18.04 28.96 -39.08
N TRP A 184 -18.81 30.04 -38.92
CA TRP A 184 -18.27 31.37 -38.64
C TRP A 184 -17.77 31.51 -37.18
N PHE A 185 -18.50 30.93 -36.21
CA PHE A 185 -18.09 30.91 -34.80
C PHE A 185 -16.85 30.03 -34.56
N ALA A 186 -16.73 28.89 -35.24
CA ALA A 186 -15.56 28.01 -35.16
C ALA A 186 -14.30 28.62 -35.82
N GLY A 187 -14.44 29.56 -36.75
CA GLY A 187 -13.33 30.26 -37.40
C GLY A 187 -12.84 31.52 -36.68
N LEU A 188 -13.58 32.02 -35.68
CA LEU A 188 -13.32 33.29 -34.98
C LEU A 188 -12.60 33.14 -33.64
N ILE A 189 -12.44 31.91 -33.16
CA ILE A 189 -11.60 31.59 -32.02
C ILE A 189 -10.44 30.76 -32.57
N PRO A 190 -9.22 31.32 -32.67
CA PRO A 190 -8.06 30.47 -32.80
C PRO A 190 -7.99 29.68 -31.49
N PHE A 191 -8.49 28.44 -31.51
CA PHE A 191 -7.96 27.42 -30.61
C PHE A 191 -6.52 27.23 -31.06
N GLY A 192 -5.65 28.14 -30.60
CA GLY A 192 -4.23 27.89 -30.62
C GLY A 192 -4.02 26.56 -29.93
N ASP A 193 -3.37 25.65 -30.65
CA ASP A 193 -2.59 24.62 -30.01
C ASP A 193 -1.81 25.31 -28.87
N ASP A 194 -1.88 24.71 -27.68
CA ASP A 194 -1.19 25.12 -26.47
C ASP A 194 -1.86 26.21 -25.61
N ILE A 195 -3.04 25.89 -25.04
CA ILE A 195 -3.17 26.12 -23.59
C ILE A 195 -2.29 25.06 -22.91
N ILE A 196 -0.98 25.30 -22.89
CA ILE A 196 -0.15 24.81 -21.80
C ILE A 196 -0.66 25.59 -20.59
N ALA A 197 -1.69 25.04 -19.93
CA ALA A 197 -1.74 25.19 -18.50
C ALA A 197 -0.34 24.77 -18.06
N ASP A 198 0.39 25.68 -17.42
CA ASP A 198 1.61 25.34 -16.70
C ASP A 198 1.20 24.35 -15.61
N SER A 199 0.99 23.10 -16.02
CA SER A 199 0.85 21.96 -15.15
C SER A 199 2.22 21.90 -14.53
N GLY A 200 2.34 22.46 -13.33
CA GLY A 200 3.59 22.48 -12.56
C GLY A 200 4.26 21.11 -12.59
N PRO A 201 5.54 21.03 -12.20
CA PRO A 201 6.43 19.92 -12.53
C PRO A 201 5.72 18.57 -12.48
N ALA A 202 5.75 17.83 -13.60
CA ALA A 202 5.08 16.54 -13.68
C ALA A 202 5.69 15.58 -12.65
N TYR A 203 5.01 15.36 -11.53
CA TYR A 203 5.44 14.43 -10.47
C TYR A 203 5.16 12.98 -10.90
N THR A 204 6.00 12.49 -11.81
CA THR A 204 5.92 11.16 -12.43
C THR A 204 7.11 10.28 -12.05
N GLN A 205 7.03 8.99 -12.36
CA GLN A 205 8.14 8.06 -12.19
C GLN A 205 9.40 8.53 -12.93
N ASP A 206 9.25 9.03 -14.16
CA ASP A 206 10.37 9.52 -14.97
C ASP A 206 11.05 10.74 -14.33
N SER A 207 10.27 11.67 -13.79
CA SER A 207 10.80 12.86 -13.10
C SER A 207 11.59 12.50 -11.83
N MET A 208 11.12 11.49 -11.09
CA MET A 208 11.79 10.97 -9.90
C MET A 208 13.08 10.23 -10.28
N GLN A 209 13.06 9.41 -11.33
CA GLN A 209 14.25 8.73 -11.83
C GLN A 209 15.30 9.72 -12.34
N ALA A 210 14.88 10.73 -13.10
CA ALA A 210 15.77 11.79 -13.58
C ALA A 210 16.42 12.55 -12.41
N PHE A 211 15.65 12.85 -11.36
CA PHE A 211 16.18 13.48 -10.15
C PHE A 211 17.20 12.57 -9.44
N ILE A 212 16.87 11.31 -9.18
CA ILE A 212 17.79 10.36 -8.52
C ILE A 212 19.07 10.15 -9.35
N ALA A 213 18.98 10.17 -10.68
CA ALA A 213 20.13 10.04 -11.58
C ALA A 213 21.14 11.18 -11.45
N THR A 214 20.73 12.36 -10.92
CA THR A 214 21.67 13.44 -10.59
C THR A 214 22.52 13.16 -9.35
N ASN A 215 22.27 12.04 -8.66
CA ASN A 215 22.90 11.64 -7.40
C ASN A 215 22.83 12.75 -6.32
N PRO A 216 21.62 13.23 -5.97
CA PRO A 216 21.45 14.25 -4.94
C PRO A 216 21.92 13.75 -3.57
N ASP A 217 22.31 14.69 -2.70
CA ASP A 217 22.58 14.41 -1.29
C ASP A 217 21.28 14.08 -0.52
N GLY A 218 21.44 13.68 0.74
CA GLY A 218 20.31 13.28 1.59
C GLY A 218 19.29 14.39 1.76
N ALA A 219 19.72 15.59 2.14
CA ALA A 219 18.88 16.75 2.36
C ALA A 219 18.10 17.18 1.11
N ALA A 220 18.76 17.26 -0.06
CA ALA A 220 18.11 17.59 -1.32
C ALA A 220 17.09 16.52 -1.71
N ALA A 221 17.40 15.24 -1.48
CA ALA A 221 16.45 14.16 -1.72
C ALA A 221 15.23 14.23 -0.79
N THR A 222 15.42 14.53 0.50
CA THR A 222 14.32 14.72 1.46
C THR A 222 13.42 15.88 1.07
N ALA A 223 13.99 17.02 0.68
CA ALA A 223 13.24 18.17 0.19
C ALA A 223 12.42 17.79 -1.05
N LYS A 224 13.02 17.07 -2.00
CA LYS A 224 12.31 16.61 -3.19
C LYS A 224 11.19 15.63 -2.86
N ALA A 225 11.43 14.67 -1.98
CA ALA A 225 10.42 13.73 -1.53
C ALA A 225 9.19 14.44 -0.92
N ALA A 226 9.42 15.51 -0.15
CA ALA A 226 8.33 16.32 0.41
C ALA A 226 7.48 17.02 -0.67
N GLU A 227 8.07 17.42 -1.81
CA GLU A 227 7.32 17.95 -2.95
C GLU A 227 6.40 16.88 -3.57
N PHE A 228 6.93 15.67 -3.81
CA PHE A 228 6.12 14.55 -4.31
C PHE A 228 4.98 14.19 -3.35
N LEU A 229 5.23 14.25 -2.04
CA LEU A 229 4.22 13.99 -1.03
C LEU A 229 3.11 15.05 -1.07
N LYS A 230 3.48 16.34 -1.15
CA LYS A 230 2.52 17.45 -1.32
C LYS A 230 1.74 17.36 -2.62
N ALA A 231 2.34 16.78 -3.66
CA ALA A 231 1.68 16.51 -4.94
C ALA A 231 0.74 15.28 -4.92
N GLY A 232 0.54 14.65 -3.76
CA GLY A 232 -0.32 13.47 -3.63
C GLY A 232 0.28 12.21 -4.27
N LYS A 233 1.61 12.11 -4.30
CA LYS A 233 2.36 10.94 -4.79
C LYS A 233 3.13 10.28 -3.63
N PRO A 234 2.44 9.73 -2.61
CA PRO A 234 3.10 9.13 -1.45
C PRO A 234 3.98 7.94 -1.82
N ASP A 235 3.60 7.16 -2.84
CA ASP A 235 4.41 6.03 -3.34
C ASP A 235 5.78 6.50 -3.85
N LEU A 236 5.79 7.55 -4.68
CA LEU A 236 7.03 8.10 -5.25
C LEU A 236 7.85 8.85 -4.19
N ALA A 237 7.17 9.57 -3.31
CA ALA A 237 7.81 10.25 -2.17
C ALA A 237 8.55 9.25 -1.28
N LEU A 238 7.92 8.10 -0.95
CA LEU A 238 8.55 7.04 -0.17
C LEU A 238 9.85 6.53 -0.82
N LEU A 239 9.87 6.37 -2.15
CA LEU A 239 11.09 5.93 -2.85
C LEU A 239 12.24 6.93 -2.68
N ILE A 240 11.94 8.23 -2.79
CA ILE A 240 12.95 9.27 -2.64
C ILE A 240 13.38 9.40 -1.16
N TYR A 241 12.44 9.29 -0.21
CA TYR A 241 12.77 9.25 1.22
C TYR A 241 13.67 8.06 1.56
N ARG A 242 13.41 6.86 1.02
CA ARG A 242 14.28 5.70 1.21
C ARG A 242 15.68 5.94 0.62
N TYR A 243 15.76 6.61 -0.53
CA TYR A 243 17.05 7.01 -1.11
C TYR A 243 17.83 7.97 -0.19
N ALA A 244 17.14 8.92 0.46
CA ALA A 244 17.73 9.87 1.40
C ALA A 244 18.11 9.21 2.73
N ASP A 245 17.26 8.33 3.25
CA ASP A 245 17.49 7.56 4.47
C ASP A 245 18.74 6.66 4.36
N ARG A 246 18.99 6.06 3.18
CA ARG A 246 20.24 5.33 2.88
C ARG A 246 21.50 6.19 2.92
N ARG A 247 21.35 7.51 2.84
CA ARG A 247 22.44 8.49 2.99
C ARG A 247 22.54 9.02 4.42
N ASN A 248 21.87 8.36 5.37
CA ASN A 248 21.80 8.72 6.78
C ASN A 248 21.17 10.10 7.04
N GLU A 249 20.20 10.49 6.20
CA GLU A 249 19.42 11.71 6.42
C GLU A 249 18.32 11.45 7.46
N PRO A 250 18.39 12.03 8.67
CA PRO A 250 17.48 11.66 9.74
C PRO A 250 16.06 12.22 9.54
N GLU A 251 15.92 13.35 8.84
CA GLU A 251 14.60 13.89 8.48
C GLU A 251 13.84 12.93 7.56
N ALA A 252 14.54 12.20 6.69
CA ALA A 252 13.93 11.19 5.82
C ALA A 252 13.39 10.01 6.63
N ALA A 253 14.15 9.51 7.61
CA ALA A 253 13.70 8.47 8.52
C ALA A 253 12.44 8.93 9.29
N THR A 254 12.42 10.16 9.81
CA THR A 254 11.23 10.74 10.45
C THR A 254 10.03 10.82 9.51
N ALA A 255 10.24 11.21 8.25
CA ALA A 255 9.16 11.28 7.26
C ALA A 255 8.58 9.88 6.94
N ILE A 256 9.43 8.85 6.82
CA ILE A 256 8.98 7.46 6.59
C ILE A 256 8.23 6.96 7.83
N GLY A 257 8.71 7.23 9.04
CA GLY A 257 8.03 6.87 10.28
C GLY A 257 6.60 7.43 10.34
N ARG A 258 6.40 8.69 9.93
CA ARG A 258 5.07 9.32 9.85
C ARG A 258 4.12 8.64 8.86
N MET A 259 4.63 8.00 7.81
CA MET A 259 3.80 7.25 6.88
C MET A 259 3.25 5.97 7.52
N TYR A 260 3.94 5.39 8.50
CA TYR A 260 3.50 4.22 9.25
C TYR A 260 2.73 4.55 10.53
N ASP A 261 2.99 5.73 11.11
CA ASP A 261 2.46 6.16 12.40
C ASP A 261 0.93 6.16 12.44
N PRO A 262 0.29 5.40 13.35
CA PRO A 262 -1.17 5.37 13.49
C PRO A 262 -1.83 6.74 13.68
N ALA A 263 -1.15 7.71 14.30
CA ALA A 263 -1.69 9.05 14.51
C ALA A 263 -1.63 9.93 13.25
N SER A 264 -0.65 9.67 12.37
CA SER A 264 -0.40 10.48 11.17
C SER A 264 -0.86 9.79 9.87
N HIS A 265 -1.11 8.48 9.91
CA HIS A 265 -1.48 7.68 8.74
C HIS A 265 -2.79 8.14 8.13
N LYS A 266 -2.73 8.42 6.82
CA LYS A 266 -3.89 8.70 5.98
C LYS A 266 -3.63 8.10 4.60
N PRO A 267 -4.66 7.59 3.90
CA PRO A 267 -4.51 7.04 2.56
C PRO A 267 -3.89 8.01 1.54
N GLU A 268 -4.05 9.33 1.74
CA GLU A 268 -3.52 10.34 0.83
C GLU A 268 -2.02 10.63 1.04
N THR A 269 -1.52 10.40 2.25
CA THR A 269 -0.15 10.74 2.66
C THR A 269 0.71 9.54 3.00
N SER A 270 0.16 8.33 2.90
CA SER A 270 0.85 7.07 3.12
C SER A 270 0.59 6.10 1.98
N PRO A 271 1.63 5.42 1.46
CA PRO A 271 1.45 4.39 0.44
C PRO A 271 1.02 3.04 1.06
N PHE A 272 0.94 2.95 2.39
CA PHE A 272 0.67 1.69 3.10
C PHE A 272 -0.83 1.48 3.33
N PRO A 273 -1.33 0.24 3.16
CA PRO A 273 -2.76 -0.06 3.31
C PRO A 273 -3.28 0.14 4.74
N SER A 274 -2.40 0.03 5.73
CA SER A 274 -2.71 0.21 7.14
C SER A 274 -1.52 0.81 7.89
N PRO A 275 -1.75 1.53 9.00
CA PRO A 275 -0.67 1.97 9.87
C PRO A 275 0.02 0.78 10.57
N SER A 276 1.25 1.02 11.05
CA SER A 276 2.01 0.08 11.86
C SER A 276 2.89 0.84 12.87
N ALA A 277 2.51 0.77 14.15
CA ALA A 277 3.25 1.42 15.22
C ALA A 277 4.69 0.88 15.33
N ASP A 278 4.89 -0.42 15.23
CA ASP A 278 6.22 -1.03 15.34
C ASP A 278 7.17 -0.60 14.20
N GLN A 279 6.64 -0.43 12.98
CA GLN A 279 7.41 0.12 11.87
C GLN A 279 7.75 1.59 12.11
N ALA A 280 6.78 2.38 12.57
CA ALA A 280 7.01 3.78 12.91
C ALA A 280 8.08 3.95 14.00
N VAL A 281 8.07 3.12 15.05
CA VAL A 281 9.11 3.07 16.09
C VAL A 281 10.48 2.85 15.48
N THR A 282 10.62 1.91 14.54
CA THR A 282 11.90 1.58 13.91
C THR A 282 12.52 2.81 13.23
N TYR A 283 11.74 3.49 12.39
CA TYR A 283 12.22 4.68 11.67
C TYR A 283 12.41 5.89 12.59
N TYR A 284 11.51 6.11 13.54
CA TYR A 284 11.65 7.20 14.50
C TYR A 284 12.85 6.99 15.43
N LEU A 285 13.15 5.77 15.84
CA LEU A 285 14.35 5.45 16.63
C LEU A 285 15.62 5.77 15.84
N LYS A 286 15.69 5.37 14.57
CA LYS A 286 16.81 5.71 13.69
C LYS A 286 17.03 7.23 13.60
N ALA A 287 15.98 7.99 13.36
CA ALA A 287 16.06 9.46 13.34
C ALA A 287 16.46 10.04 14.71
N ALA A 288 15.88 9.51 15.78
CA ALA A 288 16.09 9.98 17.13
C ALA A 288 17.53 9.77 17.63
N GLU A 289 18.12 8.62 17.29
CA GLU A 289 19.51 8.26 17.57
C GLU A 289 20.49 9.08 16.73
N ALA A 290 20.11 9.42 15.49
CA ALA A 290 20.85 10.37 14.66
C ALA A 290 20.72 11.83 15.13
N GLY A 291 19.96 12.08 16.20
CA GLY A 291 19.84 13.38 16.85
C GLY A 291 18.71 14.26 16.33
N ASP A 292 17.88 13.80 15.40
CA ASP A 292 16.80 14.62 14.85
C ASP A 292 15.74 14.94 15.92
N PRO A 293 15.53 16.23 16.26
CA PRO A 293 14.54 16.62 17.26
C PRO A 293 13.11 16.26 16.84
N ALA A 294 12.80 16.18 15.55
CA ALA A 294 11.47 15.79 15.08
C ALA A 294 11.22 14.28 15.28
N GLY A 295 12.22 13.44 14.97
CA GLY A 295 12.20 12.00 15.22
C GLY A 295 12.14 11.65 16.71
N GLN A 296 12.91 12.36 17.56
CA GLN A 296 12.83 12.20 19.02
C GLN A 296 11.44 12.55 19.57
N TYR A 297 10.85 13.64 19.08
CA TYR A 297 9.48 14.01 19.46
C TYR A 297 8.46 12.96 19.02
N ALA A 298 8.54 12.53 17.76
CA ALA A 298 7.60 11.58 17.18
C ALA A 298 7.68 10.20 17.86
N LEU A 299 8.89 9.70 18.14
CA LEU A 299 9.10 8.49 18.93
C LEU A 299 8.48 8.63 20.33
N GLY A 300 8.74 9.77 20.98
CA GLY A 300 8.21 10.05 22.31
C GLY A 300 6.69 10.00 22.34
N GLN A 301 6.02 10.63 21.37
CA GLN A 301 4.57 10.59 21.28
C GLN A 301 4.01 9.19 20.98
N LEU A 302 4.63 8.47 20.06
CA LEU A 302 4.18 7.14 19.66
C LEU A 302 4.26 6.15 20.83
N MET A 303 5.34 6.20 21.60
CA MET A 303 5.50 5.38 22.80
C MET A 303 4.51 5.75 23.91
N MET A 304 4.15 7.03 24.01
CA MET A 304 3.16 7.52 24.98
C MET A 304 1.71 7.25 24.58
N SER A 305 1.43 6.99 23.31
CA SER A 305 0.06 6.75 22.85
C SER A 305 -0.44 5.35 23.23
N GLY A 306 0.44 4.45 23.69
CA GLY A 306 0.10 3.05 23.96
C GLY A 306 -0.20 2.24 22.69
N ALA A 307 0.17 2.74 21.51
CA ALA A 307 0.00 2.04 20.24
C ALA A 307 1.09 0.97 20.01
N THR A 308 2.14 0.99 20.83
CA THR A 308 3.27 0.06 20.81
C THR A 308 3.08 -1.02 21.88
N SER A 309 3.65 -2.20 21.67
CA SER A 309 3.48 -3.35 22.56
C SER A 309 4.56 -3.46 23.66
N GLY A 310 5.42 -2.45 23.81
CA GLY A 310 6.60 -2.52 24.67
C GLY A 310 6.28 -2.21 26.14
N PRO A 311 6.91 -2.93 27.10
CA PRO A 311 6.79 -2.61 28.51
C PRO A 311 7.52 -1.30 28.82
N ASN A 312 6.86 -0.41 29.57
CA ASN A 312 7.36 0.90 29.99
C ASN A 312 7.63 1.89 28.83
N ASP A 313 6.91 1.74 27.72
CA ASP A 313 7.05 2.64 26.57
C ASP A 313 6.71 4.09 26.96
N ALA A 314 5.70 4.30 27.81
CA ALA A 314 5.32 5.64 28.24
C ALA A 314 6.46 6.38 28.97
N GLU A 315 7.18 5.72 29.89
CA GLU A 315 8.32 6.34 30.58
C GLU A 315 9.47 6.64 29.63
N GLN A 316 9.77 5.72 28.71
CA GLN A 316 10.80 5.94 27.67
C GLN A 316 10.40 7.07 26.73
N GLY A 317 9.11 7.19 26.40
CA GLY A 317 8.58 8.26 25.57
C GLY A 317 8.82 9.64 26.17
N VAL A 318 8.65 9.79 27.48
CA VAL A 318 8.98 11.05 28.19
C VAL A 318 10.47 11.39 28.06
N VAL A 319 11.36 10.40 28.15
CA VAL A 319 12.81 10.61 27.97
C VAL A 319 13.12 11.13 26.57
N TRP A 320 12.50 10.59 25.54
CA TRP A 320 12.67 11.06 24.16
C TRP A 320 12.11 12.47 23.95
N LEU A 321 10.95 12.79 24.54
CA LEU A 321 10.40 14.15 24.53
C LEU A 321 11.34 15.14 25.23
N GLN A 322 11.95 14.79 26.36
CA GLN A 322 12.94 15.63 27.03
C GLN A 322 14.17 15.91 26.15
N ARG A 323 14.64 14.91 25.40
CA ARG A 323 15.75 15.10 24.44
C ARG A 323 15.35 16.08 23.33
N ALA A 324 14.18 15.91 22.73
CA ALA A 324 13.67 16.83 21.70
C ALA A 324 13.49 18.26 22.25
N ALA A 325 12.94 18.40 23.46
CA ALA A 325 12.72 19.69 24.12
C ALA A 325 14.04 20.41 24.44
N LYS A 326 15.09 19.69 24.86
CA LYS A 326 16.44 20.24 25.06
C LYS A 326 17.06 20.79 23.78
N GLN A 327 16.66 20.25 22.63
CA GLN A 327 17.05 20.76 21.31
C GLN A 327 16.14 21.88 20.79
N GLY A 328 15.19 22.36 21.60
CA GLY A 328 14.29 23.46 21.24
C GLY A 328 13.07 23.04 20.42
N ASN A 329 12.74 21.74 20.34
CA ASN A 329 11.52 21.29 19.68
C ASN A 329 10.27 21.83 20.43
N ALA A 330 9.55 22.76 19.81
CA ALA A 330 8.41 23.43 20.42
C ALA A 330 7.27 22.44 20.76
N ASP A 331 7.04 21.45 19.90
CA ASP A 331 5.99 20.46 20.13
C ASP A 331 6.31 19.55 21.31
N ALA A 332 7.58 19.18 21.49
CA ALA A 332 8.04 18.42 22.65
C ALA A 332 7.95 19.22 23.95
N ILE A 333 8.34 20.50 23.93
CA ILE A 333 8.19 21.40 25.09
C ILE A 333 6.71 21.48 25.50
N ASN A 334 5.82 21.70 24.53
CA ASN A 334 4.38 21.75 24.78
C ASN A 334 3.83 20.41 25.30
N ALA A 335 4.32 19.29 24.77
CA ALA A 335 3.93 17.95 25.24
C ALA A 335 4.35 17.72 26.70
N LEU A 336 5.59 18.05 27.07
CA LEU A 336 6.07 17.91 28.45
C LEU A 336 5.33 18.82 29.44
N GLN A 337 5.02 20.06 29.03
CA GLN A 337 4.21 20.97 29.85
C GLN A 337 2.82 20.39 30.13
N LYS A 338 2.17 19.79 29.14
CA LYS A 338 0.87 19.11 29.33
C LYS A 338 0.96 17.91 30.28
N LEU A 339 2.12 17.26 30.35
CA LEU A 339 2.38 16.13 31.23
C LEU A 339 2.77 16.57 32.66
N GLY A 340 2.89 17.87 32.92
CA GLY A 340 3.37 18.40 34.20
C GLY A 340 4.87 18.17 34.44
N VAL A 341 5.60 17.75 33.41
CA VAL A 341 7.04 17.53 33.46
C VAL A 341 7.72 18.85 33.12
N SER A 342 8.15 19.58 34.15
CA SER A 342 8.90 20.83 34.00
C SER A 342 10.39 20.51 33.79
N ASN A 343 11.05 21.21 32.86
CA ASN A 343 12.48 21.08 32.56
C ASN A 343 13.38 21.25 33.79
#